data_AF-A0A1U7VC04-F1
#
_entry.id   AF-A0A1U7VC04-F1
#
_cell.length_a   1.000
_cell.length_b   1.000
_cell.length_c   1.000
_cell.angle_alpha   90.00
_cell.angle_beta   90.00
_cell.angle_gamma   90.00
#
_symmetry.space_group_name_H-M   'P 1'
#
loop_
_entity.id
_entity.type
_entity.pdbx_description
1 polymer ?
#
loop_
_entity_poly.entity_id
_entity_poly.type
_entity_poly.pdbx_seq_one_letter_code
_entity_poly.pdbx_strand_id
1 'polypeptide(L)'
;MENRPVDIPESHFKDLLKYWNSDPHKKMSETNTENRNKLKCPHTAGRTPFALIREEKKKEISDTSDTVSSKDMFVATRKRKLGRVYKSSYDNTISKIAEMEKIQSTQESEDGSHSDDAFASVMGPEHPGRVRLYGRGVTKIVLKGQKGNLGSSDERMQQKMEEMEERMQQRMHEKLNE
;
A
#
# COMPACT_ATOMS: atom_id res chain seq x y z
N MET A 1 5.65 24.53 -32.96
CA MET A 1 4.42 23.77 -33.30
C MET A 1 4.72 22.40 -33.92
N GLU A 2 5.96 22.16 -34.36
CA GLU A 2 6.36 20.95 -35.12
C GLU A 2 6.07 19.61 -34.44
N ASN A 3 5.99 19.56 -33.11
CA ASN A 3 5.71 18.32 -32.35
C ASN A 3 4.32 18.30 -31.69
N ARG A 4 3.36 19.07 -32.20
CA ARG A 4 1.98 19.04 -31.70
C ARG A 4 1.29 17.74 -32.16
N PRO A 5 0.70 16.94 -31.25
CA PRO A 5 -0.15 15.82 -31.65
C PRO A 5 -1.34 16.29 -32.50
N VAL A 6 -1.67 15.54 -33.56
CA VAL A 6 -2.72 15.92 -34.52
C VAL A 6 -4.05 16.21 -33.82
N ASP A 7 -4.39 15.42 -32.81
CA ASP A 7 -5.66 15.44 -32.08
C ASP A 7 -5.83 16.65 -31.13
N ILE A 8 -4.77 17.40 -30.84
CA ILE A 8 -4.81 18.50 -29.87
C ILE A 8 -4.86 19.83 -30.61
N PRO A 9 -5.91 20.67 -30.49
CA PRO A 9 -5.95 21.98 -31.13
C PRO A 9 -4.73 22.86 -30.82
N GLU A 10 -4.33 23.70 -31.76
CA GLU A 10 -3.14 24.55 -31.63
C GLU A 10 -3.21 25.48 -30.41
N SER A 11 -4.38 26.07 -30.14
CA SER A 11 -4.60 26.93 -28.98
C SER A 11 -4.29 26.20 -27.66
N HIS A 12 -4.88 25.02 -27.48
CA HIS A 12 -4.68 24.21 -26.28
C HIS A 12 -3.21 23.80 -26.11
N PHE A 13 -2.52 23.48 -27.22
CA PHE A 13 -1.10 23.14 -27.16
C PHE A 13 -0.24 24.32 -26.71
N LYS A 14 -0.53 25.54 -27.18
CA LYS A 14 0.16 26.76 -26.71
C LYS A 14 -0.08 27.00 -25.22
N ASP A 15 -1.31 26.81 -24.75
CA ASP A 15 -1.65 26.97 -23.34
C ASP A 15 -0.92 25.93 -22.47
N LEU A 16 -0.84 24.68 -22.91
CA LEU A 16 -0.07 23.63 -22.23
C LEU A 16 1.42 23.97 -22.15
N LEU A 17 2.01 24.46 -23.24
CA LEU A 17 3.41 24.89 -23.24
C LEU A 17 3.63 26.04 -22.26
N LYS A 18 2.72 27.02 -22.19
CA LYS A 18 2.79 28.11 -21.21
C LYS A 18 2.67 27.59 -19.78
N TYR A 19 1.75 26.67 -19.55
CA TYR A 19 1.53 26.02 -18.25
C TYR A 19 2.77 25.25 -17.78
N TRP A 20 3.34 24.36 -18.60
CA TRP A 20 4.54 23.60 -18.24
C TRP A 20 5.79 24.46 -18.11
N ASN A 21 5.87 25.57 -18.86
CA ASN A 21 6.99 26.50 -18.75
C ASN A 21 6.90 27.45 -17.55
N SER A 22 5.77 27.48 -16.83
CA SER A 22 5.63 28.30 -15.64
C SER A 22 6.52 27.79 -14.50
N ASP A 23 7.13 28.72 -13.77
CA ASP A 23 8.00 28.45 -12.62
C ASP A 23 7.39 27.50 -11.57
N PRO A 24 6.11 27.64 -11.15
CA PRO A 24 5.53 26.70 -10.18
C PRO A 24 5.52 25.26 -10.69
N HIS A 25 5.26 25.05 -11.98
CA HIS A 25 5.18 23.70 -12.57
C HIS A 25 6.57 23.11 -12.79
N LYS A 26 7.56 23.92 -13.17
CA LYS A 26 8.96 23.49 -13.24
C LYS A 26 9.46 23.03 -11.87
N LYS A 27 9.26 23.85 -10.83
CA LYS A 27 9.64 23.51 -9.45
C LYS A 27 8.94 22.24 -8.95
N MET A 28 7.65 22.10 -9.24
CA MET A 28 6.90 20.88 -8.90
C MET A 28 7.44 19.65 -9.65
N SER A 29 7.78 19.79 -10.93
CA SER A 29 8.35 18.71 -11.76
C SER A 29 9.72 18.24 -11.24
N GLU A 30 10.60 19.19 -10.90
CA GLU A 30 11.91 18.93 -10.30
C GLU A 30 11.76 18.18 -8.97
N THR A 31 10.92 18.71 -8.08
CA THR A 31 10.61 18.10 -6.77
C THR A 31 10.08 16.66 -6.94
N ASN A 32 9.16 16.45 -7.89
CA ASN A 32 8.60 15.12 -8.16
C ASN A 32 9.64 14.15 -8.75
N THR A 33 10.59 14.66 -9.54
CA THR A 33 11.70 13.88 -10.09
C THR A 33 12.65 13.43 -8.99
N GLU A 34 13.04 14.35 -8.11
CA GLU A 34 13.85 14.03 -6.93
C GLU A 34 13.17 13.00 -6.02
N ASN A 35 11.88 13.19 -5.74
CA ASN A 35 11.11 12.26 -4.91
C ASN A 35 11.00 10.86 -5.54
N ARG A 36 10.88 10.78 -6.87
CA ARG A 36 10.91 9.50 -7.59
C ARG A 36 12.28 8.82 -7.49
N ASN A 37 13.36 9.59 -7.54
CA ASN A 37 14.72 9.07 -7.41
C ASN A 37 15.03 8.55 -6.00
N LYS A 38 14.32 9.04 -4.97
CA LYS A 38 14.40 8.54 -3.58
C LYS A 38 13.72 7.17 -3.41
N LEU A 39 12.81 6.77 -4.31
CA LEU A 39 12.15 5.46 -4.25
C LEU A 39 13.09 4.34 -4.76
N LYS A 40 13.91 3.77 -3.87
CA LYS A 40 14.92 2.75 -4.23
C LYS A 40 14.38 1.31 -4.34
N CYS A 41 13.34 0.98 -3.57
CA CYS A 41 12.79 -0.38 -3.48
C CYS A 41 11.28 -0.41 -3.83
N PRO A 42 10.89 -0.15 -5.09
CA PRO A 42 9.49 -0.24 -5.50
C PRO A 42 8.98 -1.69 -5.41
N HIS A 43 7.71 -1.87 -5.03
CA HIS A 43 7.06 -3.18 -5.05
C HIS A 43 6.72 -3.59 -6.49
N THR A 44 6.62 -4.89 -6.73
CA THR A 44 6.37 -5.51 -8.05
C THR A 44 5.06 -6.29 -8.10
N ALA A 45 4.24 -6.20 -7.06
CA ALA A 45 2.92 -6.83 -6.97
C ALA A 45 1.92 -6.40 -8.07
N GLY A 46 2.13 -5.24 -8.71
CA GLY A 46 1.27 -4.76 -9.78
C GLY A 46 -0.16 -4.52 -9.31
N ARG A 47 -1.14 -5.17 -9.94
CA ARG A 47 -2.57 -5.07 -9.58
C ARG A 47 -2.95 -5.96 -8.39
N THR A 48 -2.06 -6.84 -7.94
CA THR A 48 -2.37 -7.74 -6.81
C THR A 48 -2.34 -6.94 -5.50
N PRO A 49 -3.46 -6.84 -4.78
CA PRO A 49 -3.51 -6.15 -3.49
C PRO A 49 -2.69 -6.91 -2.43
N PHE A 50 -2.12 -6.16 -1.48
CA PHE A 50 -1.27 -6.75 -0.43
C PHE A 50 -2.05 -7.65 0.53
N ALA A 51 -3.37 -7.48 0.65
CA ALA A 51 -4.22 -8.38 1.43
C ALA A 51 -4.20 -9.81 0.88
N LEU A 52 -4.30 -9.98 -0.46
CA LEU A 52 -4.23 -11.30 -1.10
C LEU A 52 -2.85 -11.92 -0.96
N ILE A 53 -1.78 -11.13 -1.12
CA ILE A 53 -0.41 -11.61 -0.91
C ILE A 53 -0.22 -12.08 0.54
N ARG A 54 -0.79 -11.37 1.50
CA ARG A 54 -0.74 -11.75 2.91
C ARG A 54 -1.50 -13.05 3.17
N GLU A 55 -2.68 -13.23 2.58
CA GLU A 55 -3.46 -14.45 2.71
C GLU A 55 -2.73 -15.66 2.08
N GLU A 56 -2.16 -15.50 0.89
CA GLU A 56 -1.34 -16.51 0.24
C GLU A 56 -0.14 -16.88 1.11
N LYS A 57 0.57 -15.88 1.66
CA LYS A 57 1.68 -16.11 2.59
C LYS A 57 1.24 -16.79 3.88
N LYS A 58 0.05 -16.48 4.42
CA LYS A 58 -0.49 -17.20 5.59
C LYS A 58 -0.72 -18.67 5.30
N LYS A 59 -1.25 -19.02 4.12
CA LYS A 59 -1.47 -20.41 3.69
C LYS A 59 -0.16 -21.18 3.52
N GLU A 60 0.92 -20.51 3.14
CA GLU A 60 2.26 -21.14 3.06
C GLU A 60 2.88 -21.35 4.44
N ILE A 61 2.58 -20.49 5.43
CA ILE A 61 3.20 -20.50 6.77
C ILE A 61 2.37 -21.31 7.79
N SER A 62 1.11 -21.66 7.49
CA SER A 62 0.21 -22.37 8.43
C SER A 62 0.72 -23.73 8.93
N ASP A 63 1.81 -24.27 8.37
CA ASP A 63 2.51 -25.44 8.92
C ASP A 63 3.48 -25.09 10.08
N THR A 64 3.73 -23.80 10.36
CA THR A 64 4.75 -23.32 11.33
C THR A 64 4.41 -22.06 12.15
N SER A 65 3.52 -21.15 11.72
CA SER A 65 3.12 -19.92 12.49
C SER A 65 1.87 -19.19 11.93
N ASP A 66 1.10 -18.53 12.80
CA ASP A 66 -0.12 -17.78 12.42
C ASP A 66 0.14 -16.36 11.85
N THR A 67 1.38 -15.86 11.95
CA THR A 67 1.68 -14.44 11.63
C THR A 67 2.73 -14.30 10.53
N VAL A 68 2.33 -13.63 9.43
CA VAL A 68 3.26 -13.27 8.35
C VAL A 68 4.13 -12.12 8.80
N SER A 69 5.45 -12.33 8.81
CA SER A 69 6.42 -11.30 9.19
C SER A 69 6.44 -10.13 8.20
N SER A 70 6.81 -8.94 8.68
CA SER A 70 7.06 -7.76 7.83
C SER A 70 8.13 -8.06 6.77
N LYS A 71 9.17 -8.82 7.12
CA LYS A 71 10.20 -9.27 6.17
C LYS A 71 9.59 -10.10 5.04
N ASP A 72 8.75 -11.09 5.38
CA ASP A 72 8.14 -11.97 4.39
C ASP A 72 7.22 -11.19 3.44
N MET A 73 6.44 -10.25 3.98
CA MET A 73 5.65 -9.33 3.17
C MET A 73 6.52 -8.44 2.28
N PHE A 74 7.67 -7.97 2.78
CA PHE A 74 8.61 -7.17 2.00
C PHE A 74 9.16 -7.94 0.81
N VAL A 75 9.60 -9.19 1.03
CA VAL A 75 10.10 -10.11 0.01
C VAL A 75 8.99 -10.47 -0.99
N ALA A 76 7.83 -10.88 -0.50
CA ALA A 76 6.70 -11.29 -1.34
C ALA A 76 6.25 -10.18 -2.30
N THR A 77 6.10 -8.96 -1.78
CA THR A 77 5.64 -7.81 -2.57
C THR A 77 6.66 -7.31 -3.60
N ARG A 78 7.93 -7.72 -3.48
CA ARG A 78 9.05 -7.33 -4.36
C ARG A 78 9.59 -8.47 -5.22
N LYS A 79 8.98 -9.65 -5.14
CA LYS A 79 9.32 -10.80 -5.97
C LYS A 79 9.14 -10.44 -7.45
N ARG A 80 10.20 -10.58 -8.23
CA ARG A 80 10.18 -10.36 -9.68
C ARG A 80 9.70 -11.62 -10.39
N LYS A 81 8.94 -11.44 -11.47
CA LYS A 81 8.46 -12.54 -12.32
C LYS A 81 9.58 -12.99 -13.26
N LEU A 82 9.80 -14.29 -13.36
CA LEU A 82 10.71 -14.88 -14.35
C LEU A 82 10.27 -14.47 -15.76
N GLY A 83 11.23 -14.12 -16.61
CA GLY A 83 10.99 -13.69 -18.00
C GLY A 83 10.48 -12.24 -18.18
N ARG A 84 10.26 -11.48 -17.10
CA ARG A 84 9.91 -10.05 -17.19
C ARG A 84 11.15 -9.17 -17.09
N VAL A 85 11.31 -8.24 -18.03
CA VAL A 85 12.35 -7.21 -17.97
C VAL A 85 11.88 -6.05 -17.07
N TYR A 86 12.74 -5.64 -16.14
CA TYR A 86 12.49 -4.54 -15.21
C TYR A 86 13.48 -3.41 -15.47
N LYS A 87 12.98 -2.16 -15.52
CA LYS A 87 13.82 -0.97 -15.73
C LYS A 87 14.73 -0.66 -14.54
N SER A 88 14.25 -0.89 -13.31
CA SER A 88 15.03 -0.64 -12.11
C SER A 88 15.93 -1.82 -11.77
N SER A 89 17.12 -1.53 -11.24
CA SER A 89 17.98 -2.54 -10.61
C SER A 89 17.27 -3.22 -9.43
N TYR A 90 17.61 -4.48 -9.16
CA TYR A 90 17.15 -5.24 -7.99
C TYR A 90 18.14 -5.17 -6.82
N ASP A 91 19.33 -4.60 -7.03
CA ASP A 91 20.46 -4.67 -6.09
C ASP A 91 20.10 -4.08 -4.73
N ASN A 92 19.45 -2.90 -4.72
CA ASN A 92 19.04 -2.27 -3.46
C ASN A 92 18.04 -3.14 -2.67
N THR A 93 17.15 -3.85 -3.37
CA THR A 93 16.21 -4.78 -2.72
C THR A 93 16.94 -6.00 -2.17
N ILE A 94 17.89 -6.58 -2.93
CA ILE A 94 18.71 -7.69 -2.46
C ILE A 94 19.51 -7.27 -1.22
N SER A 95 20.20 -6.13 -1.26
CA SER A 95 20.98 -5.63 -0.12
C SER A 95 20.11 -5.45 1.12
N LYS A 96 18.89 -4.92 0.95
CA LYS A 96 17.95 -4.72 2.06
C LYS A 96 17.40 -6.03 2.62
N ILE A 97 17.16 -7.04 1.77
CA ILE A 97 16.75 -8.38 2.23
C ILE A 97 17.89 -9.03 3.03
N ALA A 98 19.13 -8.96 2.54
CA ALA A 98 20.30 -9.49 3.23
C ALA A 98 20.54 -8.80 4.59
N GLU A 99 20.32 -7.48 4.67
CA GLU A 99 20.39 -6.72 5.92
C GLU A 99 19.32 -7.22 6.93
N MET A 100 18.09 -7.48 6.47
CA MET A 100 17.02 -8.04 7.31
C MET A 100 17.33 -9.46 7.78
N GLU A 101 17.91 -10.30 6.92
CA GLU A 101 18.34 -11.66 7.26
C GLU A 101 19.44 -11.69 8.31
N LYS A 102 20.43 -10.78 8.20
CA LYS A 102 21.50 -10.65 9.18
C LYS A 102 20.96 -10.32 10.56
N ILE A 103 20.03 -9.36 10.66
CA ILE A 103 19.44 -8.95 11.93
C ILE A 103 18.68 -10.10 12.59
N GLN A 104 17.87 -10.84 11.81
CA GLN A 104 17.14 -12.00 12.32
C GLN A 104 18.08 -13.09 12.84
N SER A 105 19.13 -13.42 12.08
CA SER A 105 20.09 -14.44 12.48
C SER A 105 20.86 -14.07 13.75
N THR A 106 21.19 -12.79 13.96
CA THR A 106 21.81 -12.33 15.21
C THR A 106 20.84 -12.42 16.39
N GLN A 107 19.58 -12.06 16.21
CA GLN A 107 18.56 -12.14 17.26
C GLN A 107 18.21 -13.56 17.67
N GLU A 108 18.28 -14.53 16.76
CA GLU A 108 18.08 -15.96 17.08
C GLU A 108 19.22 -16.54 17.93
N SER A 109 20.39 -15.87 17.95
CA SER A 109 21.56 -16.29 18.73
C SER A 109 21.66 -15.65 20.13
N GLU A 110 20.93 -14.56 20.38
CA GLU A 110 20.94 -13.83 21.65
C GLU A 110 19.64 -14.12 22.42
N ASP A 111 19.77 -14.52 23.69
CA ASP A 111 18.68 -15.00 24.55
C ASP A 111 17.58 -13.94 24.78
N GLY A 112 16.53 -14.02 23.95
CA GLY A 112 15.12 -13.94 24.32
C GLY A 112 14.66 -12.82 25.25
N SER A 113 14.44 -11.61 24.73
CA SER A 113 13.54 -10.64 25.42
C SER A 113 12.84 -9.66 24.48
N HIS A 114 13.52 -9.18 23.43
CA HIS A 114 12.91 -8.32 22.42
C HIS A 114 13.48 -8.59 21.02
N SER A 115 12.77 -9.37 20.20
CA SER A 115 13.08 -9.44 18.77
C SER A 115 12.57 -8.17 18.09
N ASP A 116 13.48 -7.25 17.74
CA ASP A 116 13.12 -6.09 16.93
C ASP A 116 12.67 -6.53 15.54
N ASP A 117 11.63 -5.89 14.99
CA ASP A 117 11.22 -6.12 13.61
C ASP A 117 12.35 -5.73 12.65
N ALA A 118 13.04 -6.73 12.08
CA ALA A 118 14.14 -6.53 11.15
C ALA A 118 13.77 -5.60 9.99
N PHE A 119 12.51 -5.61 9.53
CA PHE A 119 12.06 -4.67 8.52
C PHE A 119 12.10 -3.22 9.02
N ALA A 120 11.61 -2.95 10.23
CA ALA A 120 11.61 -1.63 10.84
C ALA A 120 13.05 -1.13 11.11
N SER A 121 13.96 -2.01 11.53
CA SER A 121 15.38 -1.68 11.72
C SER A 121 16.05 -1.23 10.42
N VAL A 122 15.78 -1.94 9.32
CA VAL A 122 16.41 -1.70 8.02
C VAL A 122 15.79 -0.52 7.25
N MET A 123 14.48 -0.32 7.41
CA MET A 123 13.71 0.68 6.67
C MET A 123 13.45 1.96 7.48
N GLY A 124 13.86 1.96 8.75
CA GLY A 124 13.66 3.07 9.68
C GLY A 124 12.21 3.21 10.16
N PRO A 125 11.93 4.25 10.95
CA PRO A 125 10.61 4.47 11.53
C PRO A 125 9.55 4.70 10.45
N GLU A 126 8.33 4.24 10.74
CA GLU A 126 7.19 4.42 9.85
C GLU A 126 6.72 5.87 9.82
N HIS A 127 6.42 6.39 8.62
CA HIS A 127 5.96 7.75 8.42
C HIS A 127 4.56 8.00 9.01
N PRO A 128 4.24 9.25 9.41
CA PRO A 128 2.87 9.62 9.79
C PRO A 128 1.88 9.38 8.63
N GLY A 129 0.68 8.89 8.95
CA GLY A 129 -0.43 8.78 7.99
C GLY A 129 -0.38 7.59 7.01
N ARG A 130 0.62 6.70 7.09
CA ARG A 130 0.66 5.47 6.29
C ARG A 130 1.37 4.36 7.05
N VAL A 131 1.04 3.12 6.74
CA VAL A 131 1.82 1.94 7.16
C VAL A 131 2.33 1.19 5.92
N ARG A 132 3.65 1.07 5.78
CA ARG A 132 4.29 0.27 4.73
C ARG A 132 3.82 -1.19 4.82
N LEU A 133 3.79 -1.87 3.68
CA LEU A 133 3.40 -3.29 3.55
C LEU A 133 1.93 -3.65 3.85
N TYR A 134 1.07 -2.66 4.15
CA TYR A 134 -0.38 -2.86 4.29
C TYR A 134 -1.21 -2.33 3.12
N GLY A 135 -0.56 -1.72 2.13
CA GLY A 135 -1.21 -1.19 0.93
C GLY A 135 -1.50 0.30 1.03
N ARG A 136 -2.51 0.77 0.30
CA ARG A 136 -2.93 2.18 0.27
C ARG A 136 -4.01 2.41 1.33
N GLY A 137 -3.95 3.53 2.03
CA GLY A 137 -4.99 3.96 2.98
C GLY A 137 -4.89 3.39 4.39
N VAL A 138 -4.07 2.37 4.62
CA VAL A 138 -3.88 1.81 5.98
C VAL A 138 -2.97 2.71 6.80
N THR A 139 -3.46 3.10 7.98
CA THR A 139 -2.74 3.94 8.96
C THR A 139 -2.55 3.17 10.27
N LYS A 140 -1.61 3.63 11.11
CA LYS A 140 -1.37 3.01 12.43
C LYS A 140 -2.63 3.03 13.31
N ILE A 141 -3.49 4.04 13.16
CA ILE A 141 -4.75 4.18 13.91
C ILE A 141 -5.71 3.04 13.55
N VAL A 142 -5.82 2.71 12.26
CA VAL A 142 -6.66 1.60 11.79
C VAL A 142 -6.12 0.26 12.31
N LEU A 143 -4.80 0.05 12.28
CA LEU A 143 -4.19 -1.20 12.75
C LEU A 143 -4.24 -1.39 14.27
N LYS A 144 -4.09 -0.32 15.05
CA LYS A 144 -4.10 -0.40 16.51
C LYS A 144 -5.49 -0.74 17.06
N GLY A 145 -6.52 -0.72 16.20
CA GLY A 145 -7.91 -0.66 16.62
C GLY A 145 -8.18 0.67 17.32
N GLN A 146 -9.38 1.21 17.15
CA GLN A 146 -9.85 2.28 18.02
C GLN A 146 -10.02 1.73 19.45
N LYS A 147 -8.93 1.57 20.20
CA LYS A 147 -8.96 1.34 21.66
C LYS A 147 -9.28 2.62 22.44
N GLY A 148 -9.74 3.67 21.77
CA GLY A 148 -10.13 4.94 22.38
C GLY A 148 -11.23 5.61 21.57
N ASN A 149 -12.47 5.43 22.03
CA ASN A 149 -13.56 6.39 21.93
C ASN A 149 -14.27 6.61 20.57
N LEU A 150 -14.53 5.55 19.81
CA LEU A 150 -15.60 5.57 18.81
C LEU A 150 -16.45 4.32 19.02
N GLY A 151 -17.66 4.51 19.55
CA GLY A 151 -18.63 3.44 19.73
C GLY A 151 -18.80 2.65 18.43
N SER A 152 -18.56 1.35 18.55
CA SER A 152 -18.95 0.26 17.66
C SER A 152 -19.42 0.70 16.26
N SER A 153 -18.46 0.90 15.34
CA SER A 153 -18.78 1.11 13.93
C SER A 153 -19.55 -0.08 13.33
N ASP A 154 -19.43 -1.27 13.95
CA ASP A 154 -20.18 -2.48 13.58
C ASP A 154 -21.65 -2.40 14.02
N GLU A 155 -21.96 -2.01 15.26
CA GLU A 155 -23.37 -1.82 15.68
C GLU A 155 -24.08 -0.78 14.82
N ARG A 156 -23.40 0.30 14.46
CA ARG A 156 -23.97 1.34 13.60
C ARG A 156 -24.18 0.88 12.16
N MET A 157 -23.41 -0.10 11.70
CA MET A 157 -23.58 -0.72 10.38
C MET A 157 -24.68 -1.77 10.40
N GLN A 158 -24.79 -2.54 11.48
CA GLN A 158 -25.86 -3.50 11.73
C GLN A 158 -27.23 -2.81 11.84
N GLN A 159 -27.34 -1.74 12.63
CA GLN A 159 -28.58 -0.96 12.74
C GLN A 159 -29.04 -0.40 11.39
N LYS A 160 -28.11 0.05 10.53
CA LYS A 160 -28.45 0.52 9.19
C LYS A 160 -28.90 -0.59 8.24
N MET A 161 -28.43 -1.81 8.47
CA MET A 161 -28.81 -2.98 7.67
C MET A 161 -30.22 -3.43 8.07
N GLU A 162 -30.52 -3.49 9.37
CA GLU A 162 -31.87 -3.74 9.91
C GLU A 162 -32.87 -2.67 9.44
N GLU A 163 -32.53 -1.39 9.54
CA GLU A 163 -33.42 -0.30 9.09
C GLU A 163 -33.72 -0.40 7.58
N MET A 164 -32.75 -0.82 6.78
CA MET A 164 -32.94 -1.03 5.34
C MET A 164 -33.83 -2.24 5.06
N GLU A 165 -33.72 -3.30 5.86
CA GLU A 165 -34.52 -4.51 5.75
C GLU A 165 -35.98 -4.25 6.14
N GLU A 166 -36.22 -3.54 7.24
CA GLU A 166 -37.57 -3.12 7.65
C GLU A 166 -38.23 -2.23 6.59
N ARG A 167 -37.49 -1.26 6.02
CA ARG A 167 -38.00 -0.43 4.92
C ARG A 167 -38.32 -1.23 3.66
N MET A 168 -37.59 -2.31 3.40
CA MET A 168 -37.87 -3.18 2.26
C MET A 168 -39.13 -4.01 2.51
N GLN A 169 -39.30 -4.53 3.72
CA GLN A 169 -40.48 -5.30 4.13
C GLN A 169 -41.76 -4.43 4.13
N GLN A 170 -41.70 -3.20 4.64
CA GLN A 170 -42.84 -2.26 4.60
C GLN A 170 -43.28 -1.97 3.16
N ARG A 171 -42.34 -1.69 2.24
CA ARG A 171 -42.69 -1.48 0.82
C ARG A 171 -43.28 -2.72 0.15
N MET A 172 -42.87 -3.92 0.58
CA MET A 172 -43.45 -5.16 0.08
C MET A 172 -44.89 -5.36 0.59
N HIS A 173 -45.17 -4.99 1.84
CA HIS A 173 -46.53 -5.03 2.39
C HIS A 173 -47.46 -3.96 1.83
N GLU A 174 -46.97 -2.74 1.58
CA GLU A 174 -47.74 -1.69 0.90
C GLU A 174 -48.18 -2.12 -0.51
N LYS A 175 -47.28 -2.79 -1.26
CA LYS A 175 -47.57 -3.30 -2.60
C LYS A 175 -48.51 -4.50 -2.66
N LEU A 176 -48.77 -5.16 -1.53
CA LEU A 176 -49.69 -6.29 -1.43
C LEU A 176 -51.09 -5.88 -0.96
N ASN A 177 -51.24 -4.65 -0.45
CA ASN A 177 -52.50 -4.09 0.02
C ASN A 177 -53.07 -3.00 -0.92
N GLU A 178 -52.43 -2.79 -2.08
CA GLU A 178 -52.98 -2.11 -3.28
C GLU A 178 -53.57 -3.13 -4.25
#